data_AF-A0A1V6D261-F1
#
_entry.id   AF-A0A1V6D261-F1
#
_cell.length_a   1.000
_cell.length_b   1.000
_cell.length_c   1.000
_cell.angle_alpha   90.00
_cell.angle_beta   90.00
_cell.angle_gamma   90.00
#
_symmetry.space_group_name_H-M   'P 1'
#
loop_
_entity.id
_entity.type
_entity.pdbx_description
1 polymer ?
#
loop_
_entity_poly.entity_id
_entity_poly.type
_entity_poly.pdbx_seq_one_letter_code
_entity_poly.pdbx_strand_id
1 'polypeptide(L)'
;MNVDTKVKLPAVAAFVCANCARGGLSPAQRRKTPVLPTLPWKVSVKEVPVPCAGRVQPEHILKAFEAGADVVCVLGCKQGNCHYAEGSLRCQRRVEYVAQLLDDLGLDGQRAMMFYLPGSAREDMTAALGAKPPEVPKDQVEPDRLQSMLSDIAQEVAQRAGQLGLSPLHMNLPWKEPTDAAYEMEENDVAED
;
A
#
# COMPACT_ATOMS: atom_id res chain seq x y z
N MET A 1 9.86 -27.41 30.48
CA MET A 1 9.79 -26.02 29.99
C MET A 1 9.13 -26.08 28.62
N ASN A 2 7.82 -25.89 28.57
CA ASN A 2 7.09 -25.88 27.30
C ASN A 2 7.30 -24.51 26.67
N VAL A 3 8.16 -24.44 25.66
CA VAL A 3 8.19 -23.30 24.75
C VAL A 3 6.91 -23.42 23.93
N ASP A 4 5.93 -22.55 24.19
CA ASP A 4 4.76 -22.37 23.34
C ASP A 4 5.23 -21.98 21.93
N THR A 5 5.48 -22.97 21.09
CA THR A 5 5.81 -22.80 19.68
C THR A 5 4.53 -22.48 18.91
N LYS A 6 3.98 -21.28 19.13
CA LYS A 6 3.08 -20.67 18.14
C LYS A 6 3.92 -20.41 16.89
N VAL A 7 3.57 -21.06 15.78
CA VAL A 7 4.20 -20.83 14.47
C VAL A 7 4.13 -19.33 14.17
N LYS A 8 5.28 -18.67 14.12
CA LYS A 8 5.38 -17.24 13.82
C LYS A 8 5.17 -17.07 12.32
N LEU A 9 4.04 -16.47 11.96
CA LEU A 9 3.72 -16.15 10.56
C LEU A 9 4.37 -14.82 10.18
N PRO A 10 4.82 -14.66 8.94
CA PRO A 10 5.34 -13.38 8.46
C PRO A 10 4.29 -12.27 8.59
N ALA A 11 4.69 -11.12 9.14
CA ALA A 11 3.90 -9.91 9.24
C ALA A 11 4.11 -9.05 7.99
N VAL A 12 3.01 -8.61 7.37
CA VAL A 12 3.07 -7.78 6.16
C VAL A 12 2.44 -6.42 6.45
N ALA A 13 3.12 -5.34 6.05
CA ALA A 13 2.52 -4.01 5.99
C ALA A 13 2.19 -3.65 4.53
N ALA A 14 0.95 -3.26 4.26
CA ALA A 14 0.47 -2.96 2.91
C ALA A 14 0.00 -1.50 2.81
N PHE A 15 0.73 -0.64 2.09
CA PHE A 15 0.27 0.72 1.80
C PHE A 15 -0.66 0.69 0.59
N VAL A 16 -1.94 1.04 0.78
CA VAL A 16 -2.97 0.90 -0.26
C VAL A 16 -3.42 2.25 -0.79
N CYS A 17 -3.21 2.50 -2.08
CA CYS A 17 -3.68 3.71 -2.75
C CYS A 17 -5.22 3.75 -2.82
N ALA A 18 -5.82 4.76 -2.20
CA ALA A 18 -7.25 5.05 -2.25
C ALA A 18 -7.83 5.24 -3.67
N ASN A 19 -6.97 5.47 -4.66
CA ASN A 19 -7.36 5.71 -6.03
C ASN A 19 -7.11 4.54 -6.99
N CYS A 20 -6.48 3.46 -6.52
CA CYS A 20 -6.33 2.26 -7.32
C CYS A 20 -7.61 1.41 -7.24
N ALA A 21 -7.84 0.59 -8.28
CA ALA A 21 -9.02 -0.26 -8.40
C ALA A 21 -10.38 0.48 -8.28
N ARG A 22 -10.38 1.80 -8.52
CA ARG A 22 -11.58 2.63 -8.48
C ARG A 22 -12.17 2.77 -9.89
N GLY A 23 -13.49 2.71 -10.00
CA GLY A 23 -14.19 3.14 -11.22
C GLY A 23 -14.03 4.65 -11.45
N GLY A 24 -13.90 5.03 -12.73
CA GLY A 24 -13.78 6.44 -13.13
C GLY A 24 -15.03 7.26 -12.84
N LEU A 25 -14.82 8.53 -12.50
CA LEU A 25 -15.85 9.51 -12.12
C LEU A 25 -15.48 10.89 -12.68
N SER A 26 -16.47 11.73 -12.98
CA SER A 26 -16.19 13.13 -13.32
C SER A 26 -15.36 13.81 -12.20
N PRO A 27 -14.40 14.71 -12.48
CA PRO A 27 -13.66 15.45 -11.45
C PRO A 27 -14.56 16.30 -10.54
N ALA A 28 -15.74 16.68 -11.03
CA ALA A 28 -16.78 17.34 -10.22
C ALA A 28 -17.42 16.36 -9.21
N GLN A 29 -17.39 15.07 -9.50
CA GLN A 29 -17.85 13.99 -8.63
C GLN A 29 -16.69 13.48 -7.76
N ARG A 30 -16.49 14.14 -6.63
CA ARG A 30 -15.58 13.63 -5.60
C ARG A 30 -16.26 12.49 -4.84
N ARG A 31 -15.54 11.38 -4.63
CA ARG A 31 -15.94 10.41 -3.60
C ARG A 31 -15.79 11.10 -2.25
N LYS A 32 -16.84 11.05 -1.43
CA LYS A 32 -16.78 11.56 -0.05
C LYS A 32 -15.80 10.75 0.80
N THR A 33 -15.70 9.45 0.52
CA THR A 33 -14.86 8.51 1.27
C THR A 33 -13.98 7.71 0.29
N PRO A 34 -12.68 7.60 0.55
CA PRO A 34 -11.83 6.59 -0.05
C PRO A 34 -12.46 5.20 0.07
N VAL A 35 -12.56 4.47 -1.02
CA VAL A 35 -13.00 3.06 -0.99
C VAL A 35 -11.79 2.24 -1.40
N LEU A 36 -11.24 1.49 -0.46
CA LEU A 36 -10.16 0.56 -0.74
C LEU A 36 -10.74 -0.71 -1.40
N PRO A 37 -10.00 -1.33 -2.32
CA PRO A 37 -10.34 -2.66 -2.78
C PRO A 37 -10.20 -3.66 -1.62
N THR A 38 -11.13 -4.63 -1.53
CA THR A 38 -10.99 -5.75 -0.60
C THR A 38 -9.96 -6.73 -1.13
N LEU A 39 -8.85 -6.90 -0.41
CA LEU A 39 -7.80 -7.85 -0.78
C LEU A 39 -7.98 -9.19 -0.04
N PRO A 40 -8.01 -10.34 -0.75
CA PRO A 40 -8.21 -11.65 -0.14
C PRO A 40 -6.91 -12.22 0.44
N TRP A 41 -6.31 -11.50 1.40
CA TRP A 41 -5.03 -11.85 2.01
C TRP A 41 -5.00 -13.28 2.57
N LYS A 42 -3.88 -13.98 2.35
CA LYS A 42 -3.63 -15.34 2.87
C LYS A 42 -2.65 -15.37 4.05
N VAL A 43 -2.13 -14.20 4.42
CA VAL A 43 -1.17 -13.98 5.52
C VAL A 43 -1.66 -12.83 6.40
N SER A 44 -1.00 -12.61 7.53
CA SER A 44 -1.31 -11.47 8.39
C SER A 44 -0.85 -10.18 7.72
N VAL A 45 -1.81 -9.36 7.29
CA VAL A 45 -1.53 -8.08 6.63
C VAL A 45 -2.16 -6.95 7.43
N LYS A 46 -1.39 -5.88 7.64
CA LYS A 46 -1.89 -4.61 8.13
C LYS A 46 -1.95 -3.62 6.96
N GLU A 47 -3.17 -3.30 6.53
CA GLU A 47 -3.39 -2.30 5.49
C GLU A 47 -3.28 -0.88 6.06
N VAL A 48 -2.54 -0.03 5.35
CA VAL A 48 -2.38 1.39 5.64
C VAL A 48 -2.93 2.16 4.44
N PRO A 49 -4.17 2.68 4.50
CA PRO A 49 -4.72 3.47 3.42
C PRO A 49 -3.93 4.76 3.24
N VAL A 50 -3.60 5.09 1.99
CA VAL A 50 -3.00 6.36 1.62
C VAL A 50 -3.83 7.02 0.52
N PRO A 51 -3.96 8.36 0.51
CA PRO A 51 -4.71 9.06 -0.54
C PRO A 51 -4.10 8.80 -1.93
N CYS A 52 -2.80 8.57 -2.00
CA CYS A 52 -2.09 8.12 -3.20
C CYS A 52 -0.82 7.39 -2.80
N ALA A 53 -0.40 6.40 -3.58
CA ALA A 53 0.92 5.78 -3.46
C ALA A 53 2.05 6.83 -3.52
N GLY A 54 1.88 7.94 -4.26
CA GLY A 54 2.84 9.04 -4.31
C GLY A 54 3.11 9.74 -2.97
N ARG A 55 2.26 9.53 -1.96
CA ARG A 55 2.46 10.04 -0.59
C ARG A 55 3.37 9.13 0.25
N VAL A 56 3.57 7.88 -0.18
CA VAL A 56 4.48 6.93 0.47
C VAL A 56 5.92 7.39 0.24
N GLN A 57 6.64 7.62 1.33
CA GLN A 57 8.03 8.03 1.33
C GLN A 57 8.90 6.88 1.87
N PRO A 58 10.22 6.86 1.59
CA PRO A 58 11.12 5.81 2.09
C PRO A 58 11.02 5.63 3.61
N GLU A 59 10.86 6.71 4.38
CA GLU A 59 10.77 6.69 5.84
C GLU A 59 9.54 5.90 6.32
N HIS A 60 8.43 5.93 5.59
CA HIS A 60 7.25 5.13 5.94
C HIS A 60 7.51 3.62 5.76
N ILE A 61 8.23 3.25 4.70
CA ILE A 61 8.59 1.87 4.40
C ILE A 61 9.57 1.36 5.46
N LEU A 62 10.61 2.14 5.75
CA LEU A 62 11.60 1.82 6.78
C LEU A 62 10.95 1.74 8.17
N LYS A 63 10.03 2.64 8.49
CA LYS A 63 9.30 2.60 9.78
C LYS A 63 8.44 1.35 9.92
N ALA A 64 7.88 0.84 8.82
CA ALA A 64 7.13 -0.42 8.86
C ALA A 64 8.05 -1.61 9.17
N PHE A 65 9.26 -1.65 8.62
CA PHE A 65 10.28 -2.65 8.98
C PHE A 65 10.75 -2.50 10.43
N GLU A 66 11.01 -1.29 10.89
CA GLU A 66 11.38 -0.99 12.29
C GLU A 66 10.28 -1.46 13.26
N ALA A 67 9.02 -1.34 12.87
CA ALA A 67 7.87 -1.80 13.64
C ALA A 67 7.60 -3.31 13.50
N GLY A 68 8.51 -4.07 12.87
CA GLY A 68 8.47 -5.53 12.84
C GLY A 68 7.79 -6.17 11.63
N ALA A 69 7.54 -5.43 10.56
CA ALA A 69 7.10 -6.04 9.31
C ALA A 69 8.22 -6.90 8.70
N ASP A 70 7.89 -8.10 8.24
CA ASP A 70 8.82 -8.97 7.50
C ASP A 70 8.87 -8.62 6.02
N VAL A 71 7.75 -8.11 5.51
CA VAL A 71 7.55 -7.68 4.13
C VAL A 71 6.72 -6.40 4.14
N VAL A 72 7.09 -5.44 3.29
CA VAL A 72 6.33 -4.23 3.04
C VAL A 72 5.94 -4.18 1.57
N CYS A 73 4.65 -4.05 1.29
CA CYS A 73 4.13 -3.89 -0.07
C CYS A 73 3.40 -2.55 -0.24
N VAL A 74 3.46 -2.01 -1.45
CA VAL A 74 2.72 -0.81 -1.85
C VAL A 74 1.83 -1.13 -3.04
N LEU A 75 0.54 -0.80 -2.96
CA LEU A 75 -0.40 -0.92 -4.07
C LEU A 75 -0.66 0.45 -4.69
N GLY A 76 -0.32 0.59 -5.96
CA GLY A 76 -0.49 1.83 -6.73
C GLY A 76 -1.34 1.65 -7.97
N CYS A 77 -1.77 2.76 -8.57
CA CYS A 77 -2.34 2.74 -9.92
C CYS A 77 -1.26 2.34 -10.93
N LYS A 78 -1.61 1.55 -11.94
CA LYS A 78 -0.75 1.27 -13.09
C LYS A 78 -0.25 2.57 -13.73
N GLN A 79 1.02 2.57 -14.12
CA GLN A 79 1.63 3.71 -14.81
C GLN A 79 0.85 4.04 -16.10
N GLY A 80 0.82 5.32 -16.46
CA GLY A 80 0.04 5.82 -17.59
C GLY A 80 -1.45 6.03 -17.31
N ASN A 81 -1.99 5.51 -16.20
CA ASN A 81 -3.36 5.82 -15.76
C ASN A 81 -3.45 6.15 -14.25
N CYS A 82 -2.38 6.72 -13.68
CA CYS A 82 -2.38 7.15 -12.27
C CYS A 82 -3.25 8.39 -12.08
N HIS A 83 -4.10 8.37 -11.04
CA HIS A 83 -5.04 9.47 -10.76
C HIS A 83 -4.35 10.84 -10.59
N TYR A 84 -3.17 10.85 -9.98
CA TYR A 84 -2.35 12.07 -9.82
C TYR A 84 -1.14 12.08 -10.77
N ALA A 85 -1.33 11.59 -12.00
CA ALA A 85 -0.36 11.51 -13.09
C ALA A 85 0.87 10.59 -12.84
N GLU A 86 1.73 10.94 -11.89
CA GLU A 86 3.02 10.28 -11.68
C GLU A 86 3.22 9.71 -10.26
N GLY A 87 2.19 9.78 -9.42
CA GLY A 87 2.29 9.37 -8.01
C GLY A 87 2.84 7.94 -7.83
N SER A 88 2.30 6.97 -8.58
CA SER A 88 2.78 5.59 -8.53
C SER A 88 4.21 5.45 -9.08
N LEU A 89 4.56 6.15 -10.16
CA LEU A 89 5.91 6.11 -10.75
C LEU A 89 6.97 6.61 -9.77
N ARG A 90 6.69 7.72 -9.08
CA ARG A 90 7.59 8.27 -8.05
C ARG A 90 7.71 7.33 -6.85
N CYS A 91 6.61 6.69 -6.46
CA CYS A 91 6.61 5.69 -5.40
C CYS A 91 7.46 4.47 -5.76
N GLN A 92 7.38 3.96 -6.99
CA GLN A 92 8.18 2.82 -7.44
C GLN A 92 9.67 3.08 -7.23
N ARG A 93 10.17 4.24 -7.67
CA ARG A 93 11.58 4.62 -7.48
C ARG A 93 12.01 4.63 -6.01
N ARG A 94 11.10 5.01 -5.10
CA ARG A 94 11.36 5.01 -3.65
C ARG A 94 11.37 3.60 -3.09
N VAL A 95 10.47 2.72 -3.54
CA VAL A 95 10.45 1.31 -3.15
C VAL A 95 11.73 0.62 -3.63
N GLU A 96 12.14 0.84 -4.88
CA GLU A 96 13.40 0.33 -5.43
C GLU A 96 14.62 0.84 -4.66
N TYR A 97 14.63 2.13 -4.30
CA TYR A 97 15.68 2.69 -3.46
C TYR A 97 15.76 2.01 -2.09
N VAL A 98 14.62 1.79 -1.43
CA VAL A 98 14.59 1.07 -0.14
C VAL A 98 15.00 -0.39 -0.31
N ALA A 99 14.58 -1.06 -1.38
CA ALA A 99 15.00 -2.42 -1.68
C ALA A 99 16.53 -2.52 -1.81
N GLN A 100 17.15 -1.61 -2.56
CA GLN A 100 18.63 -1.55 -2.67
C GLN A 100 19.29 -1.30 -1.31
N LEU A 101 18.73 -0.40 -0.50
CA LEU A 101 19.24 -0.16 0.85
C LEU A 101 19.17 -1.42 1.73
N LEU A 102 18.10 -2.21 1.63
CA LEU A 102 17.98 -3.48 2.35
C LEU A 102 19.00 -4.51 1.86
N ASP A 103 19.27 -4.58 0.56
CA ASP A 103 20.32 -5.44 0.00
C ASP A 103 21.71 -5.05 0.53
N ASP A 104 22.02 -3.76 0.54
CA ASP A 104 23.30 -3.22 1.06
C ASP A 104 23.50 -3.54 2.56
N LEU A 105 22.40 -3.67 3.31
CA LEU A 105 22.39 -4.06 4.73
C LEU A 105 22.32 -5.58 4.96
N GLY A 106 22.22 -6.39 3.90
CA GLY A 106 22.06 -7.84 4.00
C GLY A 106 20.70 -8.29 4.54
N LEU A 107 19.66 -7.46 4.41
CA LEU A 107 18.30 -7.72 4.89
C LEU A 107 17.35 -8.28 3.82
N ASP A 108 17.84 -8.43 2.58
CA ASP A 108 17.08 -8.84 1.38
C ASP A 108 16.07 -7.79 0.89
N GLY A 109 16.41 -7.15 -0.23
CA GLY A 109 15.61 -6.13 -0.91
C GLY A 109 14.28 -6.64 -1.44
N GLN A 110 14.11 -7.95 -1.63
CA GLN A 110 12.83 -8.55 -2.04
C GLN A 110 11.71 -8.35 -1.00
N ARG A 111 12.05 -7.92 0.22
CA ARG A 111 11.10 -7.58 1.27
C ARG A 111 10.33 -6.28 0.99
N ALA A 112 10.84 -5.38 0.15
CA ALA A 112 10.15 -4.15 -0.24
C ALA A 112 9.62 -4.28 -1.68
N MET A 113 8.30 -4.26 -1.85
CA MET A 113 7.67 -4.57 -3.14
C MET A 113 6.55 -3.60 -3.51
N MET A 114 6.30 -3.45 -4.81
CA MET A 114 5.22 -2.63 -5.33
C MET A 114 4.38 -3.40 -6.35
N PHE A 115 3.06 -3.31 -6.21
CA PHE A 115 2.08 -3.90 -7.09
C PHE A 115 1.19 -2.83 -7.73
N TYR A 116 0.60 -3.19 -8.86
CA TYR A 116 -0.20 -2.27 -9.65
C TYR A 116 -1.61 -2.79 -9.85
N LEU A 117 -2.58 -1.92 -9.55
CA LEU A 117 -3.98 -2.11 -9.87
C LEU A 117 -4.41 -1.07 -10.92
N PRO A 118 -5.52 -1.29 -11.66
CA PRO A 118 -6.03 -0.29 -12.58
C PRO A 118 -6.24 1.06 -11.91
N GLY A 119 -5.86 2.15 -12.58
CA GLY A 119 -6.28 3.50 -12.21
C GLY A 119 -7.43 3.98 -13.10
N SER A 120 -7.92 5.19 -12.86
CA SER A 120 -9.09 5.74 -13.55
C SER A 120 -8.90 7.14 -14.13
N ALA A 121 -7.67 7.66 -14.20
CA ALA A 121 -7.41 9.06 -14.54
C ALA A 121 -7.95 9.45 -15.92
N ARG A 122 -7.78 8.57 -16.91
CA ARG A 122 -8.26 8.77 -18.28
C ARG A 122 -9.79 8.79 -18.35
N GLU A 123 -10.43 7.87 -17.63
CA GLU A 123 -11.89 7.80 -17.51
C GLU A 123 -12.42 9.05 -16.82
N ASP A 124 -11.75 9.50 -15.76
CA ASP A 124 -12.09 10.73 -15.03
C ASP A 124 -12.02 11.95 -15.96
N MET A 125 -10.91 12.10 -16.69
CA MET A 125 -10.73 13.21 -17.63
C MET A 125 -11.74 13.17 -18.77
N THR A 126 -12.06 12.00 -19.30
CA THR A 126 -13.04 11.91 -20.40
C THR A 126 -14.44 12.29 -19.92
N ALA A 127 -14.83 11.83 -18.74
CA ALA A 127 -16.09 12.24 -18.11
C ALA A 127 -16.14 13.76 -17.84
N ALA A 128 -15.01 14.38 -17.49
CA ALA A 128 -14.89 15.83 -17.29
C ALA A 128 -15.22 16.62 -18.56
N LEU A 129 -14.81 16.10 -19.72
CA LEU A 129 -15.00 16.72 -21.02
C LEU A 129 -16.43 16.52 -21.58
N GLY A 130 -17.32 15.85 -20.83
CA GLY A 130 -18.66 15.49 -21.31
C GLY A 130 -18.65 14.46 -22.43
N ALA A 131 -17.49 13.87 -22.73
CA ALA A 131 -17.34 12.82 -23.72
C ALA A 131 -17.68 11.46 -23.08
N LYS A 132 -18.18 10.53 -23.91
CA LYS A 132 -18.32 9.14 -23.48
C LYS A 132 -16.92 8.64 -23.11
N PRO A 133 -16.69 8.12 -21.89
CA PRO A 133 -15.41 7.55 -21.53
C PRO A 133 -15.02 6.55 -22.62
N PRO A 134 -13.76 6.58 -23.10
CA PRO A 134 -13.32 5.62 -24.10
C PRO A 134 -13.70 4.23 -23.64
N GLU A 135 -14.37 3.47 -24.51
CA GLU A 135 -14.78 2.11 -24.17
C GLU A 135 -13.54 1.37 -23.69
N VAL A 136 -13.52 1.13 -22.38
CA VAL A 136 -12.52 0.30 -21.78
C VAL A 136 -12.87 -1.10 -22.31
N PRO A 137 -11.97 -1.79 -23.03
CA PRO A 137 -12.31 -3.11 -23.55
C PRO A 137 -12.75 -3.97 -22.37
N LYS A 138 -13.83 -4.75 -22.58
CA LYS A 138 -14.56 -5.43 -21.50
C LYS A 138 -13.65 -6.29 -20.63
N ASP A 139 -12.55 -6.77 -21.21
CA ASP A 139 -11.51 -7.51 -20.50
C ASP A 139 -10.94 -6.73 -19.31
N GLN A 140 -10.88 -5.40 -19.32
CA GLN A 140 -10.39 -4.54 -18.23
C GLN A 140 -11.48 -4.09 -17.23
N VAL A 141 -12.76 -4.35 -17.50
CA VAL A 141 -13.91 -3.87 -16.70
C VAL A 141 -14.70 -5.00 -16.03
N GLU A 142 -14.51 -6.25 -16.44
CA GLU A 142 -15.15 -7.38 -15.76
C GLU A 142 -14.75 -7.41 -14.27
N PRO A 143 -15.71 -7.35 -13.32
CA PRO A 143 -15.44 -7.47 -11.89
C PRO A 143 -14.57 -8.68 -11.56
N ASP A 144 -14.73 -9.76 -12.32
CA ASP A 144 -13.97 -10.99 -12.22
C ASP A 144 -12.47 -10.80 -12.50
N ARG A 145 -12.08 -9.91 -13.43
CA ARG A 145 -10.66 -9.62 -13.68
C ARG A 145 -10.04 -8.87 -12.51
N LEU A 146 -10.73 -7.86 -11.98
CA LEU A 146 -10.22 -7.13 -10.81
C LEU A 146 -10.06 -8.08 -9.61
N GLN A 147 -11.04 -8.95 -9.37
CA GLN A 147 -10.95 -9.96 -8.31
C GLN A 147 -9.81 -10.95 -8.54
N SER A 148 -9.57 -11.37 -9.79
CA SER A 148 -8.39 -12.17 -10.14
C SER A 148 -7.10 -11.43 -9.80
N MET A 149 -6.94 -10.17 -10.23
CA MET A 149 -5.72 -9.39 -9.94
C MET A 149 -5.47 -9.23 -8.44
N LEU A 150 -6.53 -8.96 -7.66
CA LEU A 150 -6.43 -8.85 -6.20
C LEU A 150 -6.02 -10.18 -5.56
N SER A 151 -6.55 -11.29 -6.07
CA SER A 151 -6.19 -12.65 -5.63
C SER A 151 -4.75 -13.00 -5.99
N ASP A 152 -4.31 -12.65 -7.19
CA ASP A 152 -2.94 -12.87 -7.67
C ASP A 152 -1.93 -12.10 -6.82
N ILE A 153 -2.19 -10.83 -6.53
CA ILE A 153 -1.34 -10.01 -5.64
C ILE A 153 -1.31 -10.62 -4.23
N ALA A 154 -2.47 -11.00 -3.68
CA ALA A 154 -2.53 -11.59 -2.34
C ALA A 154 -1.75 -12.91 -2.26
N GLN A 155 -1.83 -13.75 -3.30
CA GLN A 155 -1.09 -15.01 -3.40
C GLN A 155 0.41 -14.77 -3.55
N GLU A 156 0.81 -13.82 -4.39
CA GLU A 156 2.22 -13.49 -4.61
C GLU A 156 2.88 -12.94 -3.35
N VAL A 157 2.20 -12.02 -2.63
CA VAL A 157 2.68 -11.50 -1.34
C VAL A 157 2.85 -12.64 -0.33
N ALA A 158 1.87 -13.53 -0.22
CA ALA A 158 1.94 -14.67 0.69
C ALA A 158 3.09 -15.63 0.35
N GLN A 159 3.29 -15.91 -0.94
CA GLN A 159 4.37 -16.77 -1.41
C GLN A 159 5.74 -16.15 -1.10
N ARG A 160 5.95 -14.89 -1.44
CA ARG A 160 7.22 -14.18 -1.19
C ARG A 160 7.50 -14.09 0.31
N ALA A 161 6.49 -13.75 1.12
CA ALA A 161 6.65 -13.70 2.57
C ALA A 161 7.00 -15.07 3.18
N GLY A 162 6.41 -16.15 2.65
CA GLY A 162 6.76 -17.52 3.06
C GLY A 162 8.19 -17.94 2.68
N GLN A 163 8.68 -17.51 1.50
CA GLN A 163 10.03 -17.81 1.03
C GLN A 163 11.11 -17.04 1.79
N LEU A 164 10.87 -15.74 2.04
CA LEU A 164 11.80 -14.86 2.76
C LEU A 164 11.86 -15.14 4.26
N GLY A 165 10.80 -15.77 4.80
CA GLY A 165 10.67 -16.03 6.22
C GLY A 165 10.70 -14.75 7.06
N LEU A 166 10.99 -14.93 8.35
CA LEU A 166 11.04 -13.82 9.30
C LEU A 166 12.26 -12.94 9.05
N SER A 167 12.05 -11.64 9.06
CA SER A 167 13.09 -10.62 9.05
C SER A 167 13.90 -10.67 10.35
N PRO A 168 15.20 -10.30 10.34
CA PRO A 168 15.95 -10.02 11.56
C PRO A 168 15.29 -8.97 12.47
N LEU A 169 14.44 -8.11 11.90
CA LEU A 169 13.68 -7.08 12.60
C LEU A 169 12.29 -7.57 13.07
N HIS A 170 11.94 -8.83 12.83
CA HIS A 170 10.63 -9.37 13.18
C HIS A 170 10.31 -9.15 14.67
N MET A 171 9.23 -8.42 14.94
CA MET A 171 8.77 -8.21 16.31
C MET A 171 7.67 -9.21 16.66
N ASN A 172 7.89 -9.91 17.77
CA ASN A 172 6.95 -10.88 18.31
C ASN A 172 5.80 -10.24 19.13
N LEU A 173 5.61 -8.93 18.96
CA LEU A 173 4.66 -8.14 19.73
C LEU A 173 3.50 -7.74 18.81
N PRO A 174 2.25 -7.80 19.28
CA PRO A 174 1.18 -7.12 18.57
C PRO A 174 1.60 -5.66 18.41
N TRP A 175 1.55 -5.14 17.19
CA TRP A 175 1.78 -3.74 16.90
C TRP A 175 1.05 -2.91 17.95
N LYS A 176 1.78 -2.25 18.86
CA LYS A 176 1.15 -1.25 19.71
C LYS A 176 0.60 -0.20 18.75
N GLU A 177 -0.67 0.13 18.86
CA GLU A 177 -1.16 1.31 18.17
C GLU A 177 -0.23 2.47 18.54
N PRO A 178 0.27 3.23 17.56
CA PRO A 178 1.09 4.39 17.88
C PRO A 178 0.24 5.26 18.81
N THR A 179 0.67 5.37 20.06
CA THR A 179 0.10 6.35 20.97
C THR A 179 0.50 7.70 20.39
N ASP A 180 -0.47 8.60 20.20
CA ASP A 180 -0.23 9.97 19.73
C ASP A 180 0.68 10.78 20.67
N ALA A 181 1.18 10.20 21.77
CA ALA A 181 2.17 10.75 22.70
C ALA A 181 3.41 11.39 22.04
N ALA A 182 3.78 11.04 20.80
CA ALA A 182 4.87 11.70 20.08
C ALA A 182 4.46 13.03 19.40
N TYR A 183 3.16 13.29 19.26
CA TYR A 183 2.52 14.47 18.66
C TYR A 183 1.53 15.15 19.61
N GLU A 184 1.47 14.75 20.88
CA GLU A 184 0.86 15.55 21.92
C GLU A 184 1.65 16.85 21.99
N MET A 185 1.12 17.89 21.34
CA MET A 185 1.60 19.24 21.58
C MET A 185 1.25 19.55 23.03
N GLU A 186 2.27 19.73 23.87
CA GLU A 186 2.06 20.33 25.17
C GLU A 186 1.27 21.63 24.95
N GLU A 187 0.04 21.69 25.45
CA GLU A 187 -0.73 22.92 25.56
C GLU A 187 0.08 23.84 26.47
N ASN A 188 1.02 24.58 25.89
CA ASN A 188 1.62 25.72 26.54
C ASN A 188 0.52 26.76 26.62
N ASP A 189 -0.14 26.81 27.78
CA ASP A 189 -0.98 27.91 28.23
C ASP A 189 -0.19 29.21 28.03
N VAL A 190 -0.46 29.89 26.92
CA VAL A 190 -0.07 31.29 26.76
C VAL A 190 -1.01 32.06 27.68
N ALA A 191 -0.60 32.22 28.93
CA ALA A 191 -1.18 33.20 29.82
C ALA A 191 -1.01 34.57 29.17
N GLU A 192 -2.11 35.10 28.62
CA GLU A 192 -2.21 36.49 28.20
C GLU A 192 -2.25 37.36 29.48
N ASP A 193 -1.15 38.05 29.76
CA ASP A 193 -1.08 39.18 30.71
C ASP A 193 -1.71 40.46 30.12
#